data_AF-A0A4P5ZB03-F1
#
_entry.id   AF-A0A4P5ZB03-F1
#
_cell.length_a   1.000
_cell.length_b   1.000
_cell.length_c   1.000
_cell.angle_alpha   90.00
_cell.angle_beta   90.00
_cell.angle_gamma   90.00
#
_symmetry.space_group_name_H-M   'P 1'
#
loop_
_entity.id
_entity.type
_entity.pdbx_description
1 polymer ?
#
loop_
_entity_poly.entity_id
_entity_poly.type
_entity_poly.pdbx_seq_one_letter_code
_entity_poly.pdbx_strand_id
1 'polypeptide(L)' 'MSTKQLIEQEIIALPEPLRREVYDFARFLRAKQEDESFNGLLWSETVLAKDWSTPEEDTAWASL' A
#
# COMPACT_ATOMS: atom_id res chain seq x y z
N MET A 1 2.36 18.44 -22.36
CA MET A 1 1.39 17.34 -22.23
C MET A 1 1.16 17.09 -20.76
N SER A 2 -0.10 17.05 -20.31
CA SER A 2 -0.43 16.66 -18.93
C SER A 2 -0.32 15.14 -18.79
N THR A 3 0.06 14.64 -17.62
CA THR A 3 0.09 13.20 -17.29
C THR A 3 -1.24 12.53 -17.60
N LYS A 4 -2.36 13.23 -17.39
CA LYS A 4 -3.70 12.76 -17.75
C LYS A 4 -3.82 12.43 -19.25
N GLN A 5 -3.30 13.30 -20.11
CA GLN A 5 -3.41 13.14 -21.57
C GLN A 5 -2.56 11.97 -22.08
N LEU A 6 -1.39 11.74 -21.46
CA LEU A 6 -0.54 10.58 -21.79
C LEU A 6 -1.25 9.27 -21.42
N ILE A 7 -1.86 9.22 -20.23
CA ILE A 7 -2.63 8.06 -19.78
C ILE A 7 -3.81 7.79 -20.70
N GLU A 8 -4.56 8.82 -21.11
CA GLU A 8 -5.70 8.68 -22.03
C GLU A 8 -5.27 8.10 -23.38
N GLN A 9 -4.14 8.55 -23.94
CA GLN A 9 -3.61 8.02 -25.21
C GLN A 9 -3.22 6.54 -25.11
N GLU A 10 -2.54 6.16 -24.02
CA GLU A 10 -2.15 4.76 -23.78
C GLU A 10 -3.37 3.85 -23.58
N ILE A 11 -4.36 4.28 -22.79
CA ILE A 11 -5.57 3.49 -22.52
C ILE A 11 -6.37 3.23 -23.81
N ILE A 12 -6.49 4.21 -24.70
CA ILE A 12 -7.25 4.05 -25.95
C ILE A 12 -6.61 2.98 -26.85
N ALA A 13 -5.28 2.90 -26.87
CA ALA A 13 -4.53 1.93 -27.67
C ALA A 13 -4.61 0.49 -27.11
N LEU A 14 -4.99 0.33 -25.84
CA LEU A 14 -5.03 -0.97 -25.18
C LEU A 14 -6.30 -1.79 -25.52
N PRO A 15 -6.18 -3.13 -25.62
CA PRO A 15 -7.31 -4.04 -25.64
C PRO A 15 -8.20 -3.92 -24.40
N GLU A 16 -9.50 -4.22 -24.54
CA GLU A 16 -10.49 -4.13 -23.46
C GLU A 16 -10.08 -4.82 -22.14
N PRO A 17 -9.48 -6.04 -22.14
CA PRO A 17 -9.04 -6.68 -20.91
C PRO A 17 -8.01 -5.86 -20.13
N LEU A 18 -7.06 -5.22 -20.83
CA LEU A 18 -6.02 -4.41 -20.19
C LEU A 18 -6.56 -3.05 -19.75
N ARG A 19 -7.51 -2.47 -20.50
CA ARG A 19 -8.24 -1.27 -20.04
C ARG A 19 -8.99 -1.53 -18.74
N ARG A 20 -9.54 -2.74 -18.58
CA ARG A 20 -10.22 -3.16 -17.35
C ARG A 20 -9.25 -3.20 -16.18
N GLU A 21 -8.06 -3.78 -16.35
CA GLU A 21 -7.02 -3.79 -15.31
C GLU A 21 -6.59 -2.38 -14.90
N VAL A 22 -6.40 -1.47 -15.86
CA VAL A 22 -6.06 -0.07 -15.57
C VAL A 22 -7.18 0.63 -14.79
N TYR A 23 -8.44 0.39 -15.15
CA TYR A 23 -9.61 0.91 -14.41
C TYR A 23 -9.65 0.37 -12.98
N ASP A 24 -9.45 -0.94 -12.80
CA ASP A 24 -9.44 -1.58 -11.50
C ASP A 24 -8.29 -1.05 -10.62
N PHE A 25 -7.12 -0.80 -11.22
CA PHE A 25 -6.00 -0.16 -10.51
C PHE A 25 -6.29 1.29 -10.11
N ALA A 26 -6.90 2.09 -10.97
CA ALA A 26 -7.31 3.46 -10.62
C ALA A 26 -8.34 3.46 -9.47
N ARG A 27 -9.25 2.48 -9.46
CA ARG A 27 -10.21 2.29 -8.37
C ARG A 27 -9.53 1.84 -7.08
N PHE A 28 -8.53 0.95 -7.17
CA PHE A 28 -7.69 0.56 -6.05
C PHE A 28 -6.95 1.76 -5.45
N LEU A 29 -6.36 2.64 -6.27
CA LEU A 29 -5.67 3.83 -5.75
C LEU A 29 -6.61 4.79 -5.01
N ARG A 30 -7.85 4.94 -5.47
CA ARG A 30 -8.88 5.73 -4.77
C ARG A 30 -9.25 5.10 -3.43
N ALA A 31 -9.51 3.80 -3.42
CA ALA A 31 -9.80 3.06 -2.19
C ALA A 31 -8.61 3.11 -1.22
N LYS A 32 -7.38 2.99 -1.72
CA LYS A 32 -6.16 3.11 -0.92
C LYS A 32 -6.00 4.50 -0.31
N GLN A 33 -6.36 5.59 -1.00
CA GLN A 33 -6.35 6.92 -0.38
C GLN A 33 -7.40 7.07 0.72
N GLU A 34 -8.56 6.42 0.55
CA GLU A 34 -9.58 6.34 1.60
C GLU A 34 -9.10 5.46 2.77
N ASP A 35 -8.41 4.36 2.51
CA ASP A 35 -7.83 3.46 3.53
C ASP A 35 -6.55 4.01 4.18
N GLU A 36 -5.76 4.87 3.54
CA GLU A 36 -4.64 5.58 4.19
C GLU A 36 -5.15 6.58 5.25
N SER A 37 -6.42 7.00 5.17
CA SER A 37 -7.07 7.68 6.29
C SER A 37 -7.39 6.73 7.45
N PHE A 38 -7.48 5.42 7.18
CA PHE A 38 -7.61 4.32 8.14
C PHE A 38 -6.22 3.72 8.43
N ASN A 39 -5.47 4.37 9.32
CA ASN A 39 -4.13 4.01 9.81
C ASN A 39 -4.05 2.64 10.57
N GLY A 40 -4.50 1.54 9.96
CA GLY A 40 -4.45 0.20 10.56
C GLY A 40 -3.02 -0.33 10.76
N LEU A 41 -2.09 0.04 9.88
CA LEU A 41 -0.67 -0.36 9.99
C LEU A 41 0.03 0.33 11.18
N LEU A 42 -0.22 1.62 11.41
CA LEU A 42 0.36 2.38 12.53
C LEU A 42 -0.08 1.84 13.91
N TRP A 43 -1.30 1.31 14.01
CA TRP A 43 -1.81 0.73 15.26
C TRP A 43 -1.17 -0.63 15.58
N SER A 44 -0.84 -1.43 14.56
CA SER A 44 -0.17 -2.72 14.77
C SER A 44 1.24 -2.56 15.35
N GLU A 45 2.00 -1.55 14.89
CA GLU A 45 3.34 -1.26 15.41
C GLU A 45 3.32 -0.88 16.89
N THR A 46 2.35 -0.04 17.30
CA THR A 46 2.25 0.44 18.68
C THR A 46 1.85 -0.67 19.66
N VAL A 47 0.97 -1.59 19.21
CA VAL A 47 0.54 -2.73 20.03
C VAL A 47 1.62 -3.82 20.07
N LEU A 48 2.30 -4.09 18.95
CA LEU A 48 3.35 -5.10 18.88
C LEU A 48 4.63 -4.66 19.63
N ALA A 49 4.96 -3.37 19.61
CA ALA A 49 6.11 -2.82 20.34
C ALA A 49 6.00 -3.00 21.86
N LYS A 50 4.78 -3.03 22.40
CA LYS A 50 4.54 -3.22 23.83
C LYS A 50 4.90 -4.62 24.31
N ASP A 51 4.75 -5.63 23.46
CA ASP A 51 5.01 -7.03 23.81
C ASP A 51 6.37 -7.54 23.30
N TRP A 52 7.03 -6.84 22.35
CA TRP A 52 8.31 -7.24 21.72
C TRP A 52 9.55 -6.44 22.20
N SER A 53 9.35 -5.33 22.92
CA SER A 53 10.46 -4.48 23.42
C SER A 53 10.82 -4.82 24.87
N THR A 54 10.80 -6.11 25.23
CA THR A 54 11.22 -6.53 26.58
C THR A 54 12.74 -6.72 26.60
N PRO A 55 13.44 -6.19 27.61
CA PRO A 55 14.90 -6.32 27.69
C PRO A 55 15.36 -7.79 27.81
N GLU A 56 14.48 -8.72 28.19
CA GLU A 56 14.77 -10.15 28.17
C GLU A 56 15.00 -10.67 26.74
N GLU A 57 14.23 -10.22 25.75
CA GLU A 57 14.37 -10.68 24.36
C GLU A 57 15.66 -10.17 23.72
N ASP A 58 16.05 -8.91 23.94
CA ASP A 58 17.33 -8.37 23.45
C ASP A 58 18.54 -9.20 23.92
N THR A 59 18.49 -9.75 25.14
CA THR A 59 19.56 -10.64 25.64
C THR A 59 19.55 -12.02 24.96
N ALA A 60 18.38 -12.53 24.60
CA ALA A 60 18.25 -13.80 23.88
C ALA A 60 18.80 -13.67 22.45
N TRP A 61 18.49 -12.58 21.76
CA TRP A 61 19.00 -12.30 20.40
C TRP A 61 20.49 -11.95 20.37
N ALA A 62 21.04 -11.32 21.42
CA ALA A 62 22.47 -11.02 21.52
C ALA A 62 23.36 -12.24 21.76
N SER A 63 22.76 -13.39 22.08
CA SER A 63 23.47 -14.66 22.37
C SER A 63 23.49 -15.66 21.20
N LEU A 64 22.94 -15.28 20.04
CA LEU A 64 22.94 -16.03 18.78
C LEU A 64 24.05 -15.55 17.84
#